data_AF-A0A382DPW7-F1
#
_entry.id   AF-A0A382DPW7-F1
#
_cell.length_a   1.000
_cell.length_b   1.000
_cell.length_c   1.000
_cell.angle_alpha   90.00
_cell.angle_beta   90.00
_cell.angle_gamma   90.00
#
_symmetry.space_group_name_H-M   'P 1'
#
loop_
_entity.id
_entity.type
_entity.pdbx_description
1 polymer ?
#
loop_
_entity_poly.entity_id
_entity_poly.type
_entity_poly.pdbx_seq_one_letter_code
_entity_poly.pdbx_strand_id
1 'polypeptide(L)'
;MQLEQYKTKPDPPVDKVHVLTGLDVLLDKKMDLIQGKSVALVTNHTGIDKLGIPNYKYLMYMKDVDLKVIFSPEHGLFGEAGAGEKVSYTEKDSGLPKVISLYGSMRKPTAEMLSGINLIIYDIQDIGTRFYTYITTLGLVMEVAGELDIPVLVLDRPNPIRGDIIEGPILNLEFQSFVGYYPISIRYGGTVGDLAKKIIKQNWIPKVPDLTVIPSEGWDHHLWFDETDL
;
A
#
# COMPACT_ATOMS: atom_id res chain seq x y z
N MET A 1 3.37 13.74 30.87
CA MET A 1 2.80 12.97 32.01
C MET A 1 2.40 11.55 31.58
N GLN A 2 1.66 11.35 30.48
CA GLN A 2 1.34 10.01 29.95
C GLN A 2 2.54 9.31 29.27
N LEU A 3 3.38 10.06 28.52
CA LEU A 3 4.60 9.54 27.87
C LEU A 3 5.67 9.00 28.84
N GLU A 4 5.82 9.59 30.02
CA GLU A 4 6.77 9.11 31.05
C GLU A 4 6.31 7.79 31.68
N GLN A 5 5.00 7.53 31.69
CA GLN A 5 4.40 6.34 32.27
C GLN A 5 4.60 5.09 31.40
N TYR A 6 4.85 5.26 30.10
CA TYR A 6 5.13 4.17 29.16
C TYR A 6 6.63 3.83 29.05
N LYS A 7 7.54 4.76 29.40
CA LYS A 7 9.00 4.50 29.37
C LYS A 7 9.49 3.42 30.34
N THR A 8 8.69 3.12 31.37
CA THR A 8 9.08 2.28 32.51
C THR A 8 8.29 0.99 32.62
N LYS A 9 7.34 0.75 31.72
CA LYS A 9 6.73 -0.57 31.60
C LYS A 9 7.68 -1.45 30.78
N PRO A 10 8.24 -2.54 31.35
CA PRO A 10 8.81 -3.57 30.49
C PRO A 10 7.69 -4.06 29.59
N ASP A 11 7.92 -4.08 28.29
CA ASP A 11 7.01 -4.76 27.38
C ASP A 11 6.90 -6.21 27.88
N PRO A 12 5.66 -6.73 28.05
CA PRO A 12 5.51 -8.14 28.38
C PRO A 12 6.29 -8.94 27.33
N PRO A 13 7.11 -9.94 27.71
CA PRO A 13 7.71 -10.84 26.74
C PRO A 13 6.57 -11.63 26.12
N VAL A 14 5.98 -11.09 25.05
CA VAL A 14 5.05 -11.79 24.20
C VAL A 14 5.92 -12.46 23.15
N ASP A 15 5.84 -13.79 23.05
CA ASP A 15 6.38 -14.49 21.90
C ASP A 15 5.73 -13.90 20.66
N LYS A 16 6.51 -13.16 19.87
CA LYS A 16 6.00 -12.48 18.67
C LYS A 16 5.46 -13.51 17.69
N VAL A 17 4.30 -13.20 17.11
CA VAL A 17 3.70 -14.01 16.06
C VAL A 17 4.50 -13.80 14.77
N HIS A 18 4.95 -14.89 14.18
CA HIS A 18 5.63 -14.85 12.89
C HIS A 18 4.63 -14.50 11.79
N VAL A 19 4.90 -13.42 11.05
CA VAL A 19 4.05 -12.94 9.97
C VAL A 19 4.83 -12.81 8.68
N LEU A 20 4.24 -13.24 7.57
CA LEU A 20 4.72 -12.96 6.23
C LEU A 20 3.80 -11.94 5.57
N THR A 21 4.34 -10.85 5.07
CA THR A 21 3.58 -9.84 4.32
C THR A 21 3.15 -10.39 2.96
N GLY A 22 2.24 -9.71 2.27
CA GLY A 22 1.88 -10.06 0.90
C GLY A 22 3.08 -10.06 -0.06
N LEU A 23 4.11 -9.25 0.22
CA LEU A 23 5.37 -9.27 -0.52
C LEU A 23 6.17 -10.54 -0.26
N ASP A 24 6.30 -10.97 1.00
CA ASP A 24 6.98 -12.22 1.33
C ASP A 24 6.27 -13.42 0.68
N VAL A 25 4.94 -13.45 0.74
CA VAL A 25 4.13 -14.50 0.13
C VAL A 25 4.25 -14.48 -1.40
N LEU A 26 4.31 -13.29 -2.02
CA LEU A 26 4.56 -13.16 -3.45
C LEU A 26 5.89 -13.82 -3.82
N LEU A 27 6.97 -13.41 -3.15
CA LEU A 27 8.33 -13.84 -3.42
C LEU A 27 8.54 -15.34 -3.17
N ASP A 28 7.94 -15.87 -2.10
CA ASP A 28 8.12 -17.26 -1.69
C ASP A 28 7.22 -18.23 -2.48
N LYS A 29 6.02 -17.79 -2.91
CA LYS A 29 4.95 -18.74 -3.30
C LYS A 29 4.13 -18.38 -4.55
N LYS A 30 4.14 -17.12 -5.00
CA LYS A 30 3.19 -16.62 -6.03
C LYS A 30 3.85 -15.84 -7.16
N MET A 31 5.12 -16.15 -7.41
CA MET A 31 5.95 -15.51 -8.44
C MET A 31 5.34 -15.56 -9.85
N ASP A 32 4.56 -16.60 -10.14
CA ASP A 32 3.83 -16.78 -11.40
C ASP A 32 2.87 -15.63 -11.72
N LEU A 33 2.36 -14.92 -10.70
CA LEU A 33 1.43 -13.80 -10.89
C LEU A 33 2.08 -12.59 -11.59
N ILE A 34 3.42 -12.46 -11.50
CA ILE A 34 4.14 -11.29 -12.02
C ILE A 34 5.09 -11.62 -13.19
N GLN A 35 5.28 -12.90 -13.52
CA GLN A 35 6.11 -13.32 -14.65
C GLN A 35 5.55 -12.84 -16.00
N GLY A 36 6.43 -12.32 -16.84
CA GLY A 36 6.11 -11.77 -18.16
C GLY A 36 5.35 -10.45 -18.12
N LYS A 37 5.26 -9.79 -16.95
CA LYS A 37 4.49 -8.55 -16.77
C LYS A 37 5.35 -7.30 -16.94
N SER A 38 4.75 -6.27 -17.52
CA SER A 38 5.23 -4.90 -17.51
C SER A 38 4.51 -4.18 -16.38
N VAL A 39 5.25 -3.92 -15.31
CA VAL A 39 4.72 -3.58 -13.99
C VAL A 39 4.82 -2.08 -13.72
N ALA A 40 3.73 -1.51 -13.21
CA ALA A 40 3.78 -0.28 -12.42
C ALA A 40 3.71 -0.63 -10.94
N LEU A 41 4.61 -0.07 -10.13
CA LEU A 41 4.67 -0.33 -8.70
C LEU A 41 4.24 0.90 -7.92
N VAL A 42 3.19 0.79 -7.11
CA VAL A 42 2.80 1.80 -6.12
C VAL A 42 3.39 1.39 -4.78
N THR A 43 4.45 2.08 -4.35
CA THR A 43 5.24 1.73 -3.15
C THR A 43 5.80 2.98 -2.47
N ASN A 44 6.36 2.80 -1.28
CA ASN A 44 7.24 3.76 -0.60
C ASN A 44 8.31 3.00 0.20
N HIS A 45 8.99 3.68 1.13
CA HIS A 45 10.03 3.08 1.99
C HIS A 45 9.55 1.91 2.86
N THR A 46 8.24 1.74 3.07
CA THR A 46 7.65 0.64 3.83
C THR A 46 7.49 -0.65 3.01
N GLY A 47 7.62 -0.56 1.68
CA GLY A 47 7.55 -1.68 0.76
C GLY A 47 8.81 -2.54 0.80
N ILE A 48 9.08 -3.16 1.95
CA ILE A 48 10.23 -4.06 2.20
C ILE A 48 9.73 -5.45 2.58
N ASP A 49 10.57 -6.46 2.34
CA ASP A 49 10.36 -7.85 2.76
C ASP A 49 10.85 -8.11 4.20
N LYS A 50 10.72 -9.34 4.68
CA LYS A 50 11.24 -9.80 5.99
C LYS A 50 12.76 -9.63 6.17
N LEU A 51 13.52 -9.40 5.10
CA LEU A 51 14.96 -9.16 5.13
C LEU A 51 15.30 -7.66 5.04
N GLY A 52 14.29 -6.77 4.97
CA GLY A 52 14.46 -5.34 4.80
C GLY A 52 14.84 -4.93 3.37
N ILE A 53 14.65 -5.80 2.39
CA ILE A 53 14.97 -5.53 0.99
C ILE A 53 13.75 -4.85 0.32
N PRO A 54 13.92 -3.66 -0.29
CA PRO A 54 12.83 -2.98 -0.97
C PRO A 54 12.27 -3.77 -2.17
N ASN A 55 10.95 -3.81 -2.29
CA ASN A 55 10.21 -4.50 -3.34
C ASN A 55 10.66 -4.13 -4.76
N TYR A 56 10.95 -2.84 -5.01
CA TYR A 56 11.41 -2.39 -6.33
C TYR A 56 12.74 -3.04 -6.74
N LYS A 57 13.62 -3.40 -5.79
CA LYS A 57 14.89 -4.08 -6.12
C LYS A 57 14.62 -5.47 -6.66
N TYR A 58 13.72 -6.22 -6.05
CA TYR A 58 13.31 -7.52 -6.57
C TYR A 58 12.77 -7.38 -7.99
N LEU A 59 11.81 -6.48 -8.20
CA LEU A 59 11.19 -6.30 -9.52
C LEU A 59 12.17 -5.80 -10.60
N MET A 60 13.21 -5.04 -10.23
CA MET A 60 14.26 -4.59 -11.16
C MET A 60 15.21 -5.71 -11.60
N TYR A 61 15.59 -6.61 -10.68
CA TYR A 61 16.60 -7.64 -10.95
C TYR A 61 16.01 -8.98 -11.35
N MET A 62 14.70 -9.12 -11.24
CA MET A 62 14.00 -10.34 -11.58
C MET A 62 13.90 -10.51 -13.08
N LYS A 63 14.31 -11.69 -13.54
CA LYS A 63 14.19 -12.05 -14.94
C LYS A 63 12.71 -12.14 -15.31
N ASP A 64 12.39 -11.67 -16.52
CA ASP A 64 11.04 -11.72 -17.10
C ASP A 64 10.00 -10.87 -16.36
N VAL A 65 10.43 -9.91 -15.53
CA VAL A 65 9.59 -8.83 -14.99
C VAL A 65 10.17 -7.50 -15.43
N ASP A 66 9.32 -6.62 -15.95
CA ASP A 66 9.72 -5.34 -16.53
C ASP A 66 9.10 -4.20 -15.71
N LEU A 67 9.81 -3.77 -14.67
CA LEU A 67 9.37 -2.65 -13.83
C LEU A 67 9.56 -1.33 -14.59
N LYS A 68 8.46 -0.80 -15.13
CA LYS A 68 8.45 0.39 -15.99
C LYS A 68 8.43 1.70 -15.23
N VAL A 69 7.69 1.74 -14.12
CA VAL A 69 7.43 2.96 -13.37
C VAL A 69 7.16 2.64 -11.91
N ILE A 70 7.68 3.50 -11.04
CA ILE A 70 7.37 3.50 -9.62
C ILE A 70 6.52 4.73 -9.33
N PHE A 71 5.34 4.53 -8.76
CA PHE A 71 4.51 5.57 -8.20
C PHE A 71 4.72 5.62 -6.70
N SER A 72 5.17 6.77 -6.19
CA SER A 72 5.29 7.01 -4.75
C SER A 72 4.22 8.00 -4.30
N PRO A 73 3.41 7.69 -3.27
CA PRO A 73 2.49 8.66 -2.68
C PRO A 73 3.27 9.68 -1.80
N GLU A 74 2.61 10.23 -0.79
CA GLU A 74 3.17 11.18 0.17
C GLU A 74 4.50 10.69 0.80
N HIS A 75 5.41 11.64 1.09
CA HIS A 75 6.75 11.44 1.67
C HIS A 75 7.84 10.86 0.76
N GLY A 76 7.52 10.52 -0.50
CA GLY A 76 8.51 10.02 -1.46
C GLY A 76 8.94 8.58 -1.21
N LEU A 77 9.69 8.03 -2.17
CA LEU A 77 10.13 6.63 -2.19
C LEU A 77 11.07 6.28 -1.02
N PHE A 78 11.89 7.24 -0.57
CA PHE A 78 12.83 7.03 0.54
C PHE A 78 12.38 7.68 1.86
N GLY A 79 11.15 8.20 1.94
CA GLY A 79 10.66 8.87 3.16
C GLY A 79 11.34 10.22 3.44
N GLU A 80 11.94 10.83 2.42
CA GLU A 80 12.77 12.02 2.55
C GLU A 80 12.00 13.34 2.47
N ALA A 81 10.73 13.31 2.06
CA ALA A 81 9.89 14.51 2.07
C ALA A 81 9.16 14.68 3.40
N GLY A 82 9.26 15.86 4.00
CA GLY A 82 8.34 16.28 5.06
C GLY A 82 6.88 16.31 4.58
N ALA A 83 5.93 16.40 5.52
CA ALA A 83 4.52 16.55 5.18
C ALA A 83 4.33 17.77 4.26
N GLY A 84 3.84 17.54 3.03
CA GLY A 84 3.65 18.59 2.02
C GLY A 84 4.82 18.85 1.06
N GLU A 85 5.97 18.20 1.21
CA GLU A 85 7.13 18.42 0.33
C GLU A 85 7.11 17.55 -0.94
N LYS A 86 7.63 18.09 -2.04
CA LYS A 86 7.77 17.38 -3.33
C LYS A 86 9.16 16.76 -3.42
N VAL A 87 9.22 15.49 -3.83
CA VAL A 87 10.47 14.85 -4.23
C VAL A 87 10.51 14.69 -5.75
N SER A 88 11.64 15.02 -6.36
CA SER A 88 11.94 14.77 -7.77
C SER A 88 13.12 13.83 -7.87
N TYR A 89 12.91 12.65 -8.47
CA TYR A 89 13.98 11.70 -8.76
C TYR A 89 14.42 11.88 -10.21
N THR A 90 15.68 12.21 -10.45
CA THR A 90 16.26 12.21 -11.80
C THR A 90 16.74 10.79 -12.15
N GLU A 91 16.28 10.27 -13.29
CA GLU A 91 16.59 8.91 -13.78
C GLU A 91 18.10 8.65 -13.94
N LYS A 92 18.92 9.69 -14.08
CA LYS A 92 20.34 9.57 -14.47
C LYS A 92 21.29 9.08 -13.38
N ASP A 93 20.93 9.16 -12.10
CA ASP A 93 21.90 8.93 -11.01
C ASP A 93 21.61 7.67 -10.14
N SER A 94 20.42 7.08 -10.24
CA SER A 94 19.97 6.04 -9.28
C SER A 94 19.85 4.62 -9.85
N GLY A 95 19.88 4.46 -11.18
CA GLY A 95 19.60 3.17 -11.82
C GLY A 95 18.16 2.68 -11.66
N LEU A 96 17.29 3.48 -11.05
CA LEU A 96 15.87 3.19 -10.87
C LEU A 96 15.09 3.44 -12.16
N PRO A 97 13.98 2.73 -12.38
CA PRO A 97 12.97 3.15 -13.35
C PRO A 97 12.38 4.51 -12.95
N LYS A 98 11.63 5.11 -13.87
CA LYS A 98 10.98 6.40 -13.65
C LYS A 98 10.18 6.39 -12.35
N VAL A 99 10.45 7.33 -11.45
CA VAL A 99 9.71 7.50 -10.18
C VAL A 99 8.81 8.74 -10.29
N ILE A 100 7.51 8.55 -10.08
CA ILE A 100 6.48 9.59 -10.20
C ILE A 100 5.78 9.76 -8.86
N SER A 101 5.70 11.01 -8.37
CA SER A 101 4.94 11.30 -7.15
C SER A 101 3.44 11.37 -7.43
N LEU A 102 2.65 10.61 -6.67
CA LEU A 102 1.18 10.69 -6.62
C LEU A 102 0.71 11.58 -5.45
N TYR A 103 1.30 12.77 -5.32
CA TYR A 103 0.93 13.76 -4.32
C TYR A 103 0.73 15.17 -4.91
N GLY A 104 0.05 16.04 -4.16
CA GLY A 104 -0.21 17.43 -4.56
C GLY A 104 -1.20 17.52 -5.73
N SER A 105 -0.77 18.10 -6.85
CA SER A 105 -1.62 18.29 -8.04
C SER A 105 -1.88 16.99 -8.81
N MET A 106 -1.12 15.93 -8.53
CA MET A 106 -1.22 14.65 -9.22
C MET A 106 -1.42 13.55 -8.19
N ARG A 107 -2.66 13.08 -8.03
CA ARG A 107 -3.02 12.06 -7.01
C ARG A 107 -3.49 10.73 -7.62
N LYS A 108 -3.74 10.72 -8.93
CA LYS A 108 -4.18 9.59 -9.74
C LYS A 108 -3.21 9.49 -10.94
N PRO A 109 -2.67 8.31 -11.29
CA PRO A 109 -1.88 8.14 -12.51
C PRO A 109 -2.67 8.56 -13.75
N THR A 110 -1.99 9.10 -14.77
CA THR A 110 -2.63 9.35 -16.06
C THR A 110 -2.53 8.12 -16.96
N ALA A 111 -3.40 8.02 -17.97
CA ALA A 111 -3.34 6.92 -18.94
C ALA A 111 -2.00 6.86 -19.68
N GLU A 112 -1.39 8.02 -19.96
CA GLU A 112 -0.05 8.09 -20.56
C GLU A 112 1.02 7.46 -19.66
N MET A 113 0.95 7.70 -18.34
CA MET A 113 1.90 7.11 -17.38
C MET A 113 1.76 5.60 -17.25
N LEU A 114 0.59 5.05 -17.61
CA LEU A 114 0.30 3.62 -17.60
C LEU A 114 0.42 2.98 -18.99
N SER A 115 0.93 3.71 -19.99
CA SER A 115 1.14 3.18 -21.33
C SER A 115 2.12 2.01 -21.32
N GLY A 116 1.72 0.88 -21.89
CA GLY A 116 2.52 -0.35 -21.92
C GLY A 116 2.58 -1.11 -20.60
N ILE A 117 1.83 -0.70 -19.57
CA ILE A 117 1.67 -1.43 -18.31
C ILE A 117 0.57 -2.47 -18.47
N ASN A 118 0.80 -3.69 -17.96
CA ASN A 118 -0.19 -4.76 -17.94
C ASN A 118 -0.44 -5.36 -16.55
N LEU A 119 0.18 -4.78 -15.50
CA LEU A 119 -0.09 -5.08 -14.10
C LEU A 119 0.29 -3.88 -13.23
N ILE A 120 -0.58 -3.50 -12.30
CA ILE A 120 -0.24 -2.55 -11.22
C ILE A 120 -0.11 -3.32 -9.91
N ILE A 121 1.03 -3.19 -9.24
CA ILE A 121 1.26 -3.74 -7.91
C ILE A 121 1.14 -2.62 -6.88
N TYR A 122 0.36 -2.82 -5.83
CA TYR A 122 0.28 -1.92 -4.67
C TYR A 122 0.87 -2.61 -3.44
N ASP A 123 1.87 -1.99 -2.82
CA ASP A 123 2.56 -2.52 -1.64
C ASP A 123 3.06 -1.39 -0.74
N ILE A 124 2.22 -1.01 0.23
CA ILE A 124 2.49 0.07 1.19
C ILE A 124 1.88 -0.29 2.54
N GLN A 125 2.65 -0.09 3.62
CA GLN A 125 2.14 -0.20 4.99
C GLN A 125 1.25 1.01 5.31
N ASP A 126 -0.05 0.74 5.49
CA ASP A 126 -1.01 1.70 6.03
C ASP A 126 -1.04 1.67 7.57
N ILE A 127 -1.69 2.65 8.20
CA ILE A 127 -1.79 2.72 9.67
C ILE A 127 -3.19 2.41 10.21
N GLY A 128 -4.13 1.95 9.38
CA GLY A 128 -5.48 1.57 9.81
C GLY A 128 -6.44 2.73 10.05
N THR A 129 -6.07 3.94 9.62
CA THR A 129 -6.87 5.16 9.84
C THR A 129 -7.27 5.86 8.53
N ARG A 130 -8.49 6.40 8.50
CA ARG A 130 -9.09 7.01 7.30
C ARG A 130 -8.32 8.20 6.74
N PHE A 131 -7.66 8.96 7.60
CA PHE A 131 -6.97 10.19 7.21
C PHE A 131 -5.52 9.98 6.77
N TYR A 132 -5.03 8.74 6.81
CA TYR A 132 -3.77 8.39 6.20
C TYR A 132 -3.98 8.12 4.70
N THR A 133 -3.36 8.91 3.84
CA THR A 133 -3.82 9.09 2.45
C THR A 133 -3.48 7.94 1.50
N TYR A 134 -2.71 6.95 1.94
CA TYR A 134 -2.30 5.82 1.12
C TYR A 134 -3.46 4.95 0.65
N ILE A 135 -4.51 4.80 1.46
CA ILE A 135 -5.74 4.10 1.06
C ILE A 135 -6.56 4.89 0.03
N THR A 136 -6.48 6.22 0.04
CA THR A 136 -7.05 7.05 -1.02
C THR A 136 -6.28 6.84 -2.32
N THR A 137 -4.94 6.80 -2.26
CA THR A 137 -4.10 6.47 -3.42
C THR A 137 -4.45 5.09 -3.99
N LEU A 138 -4.58 4.06 -3.15
CA LEU A 138 -4.99 2.71 -3.56
C LEU A 138 -6.27 2.75 -4.41
N GLY A 139 -7.31 3.39 -3.90
CA GLY A 139 -8.59 3.40 -4.58
C GLY A 139 -8.61 4.26 -5.86
N LEU A 140 -7.86 5.37 -5.92
CA LEU A 140 -7.67 6.15 -7.15
C LEU A 140 -6.88 5.36 -8.22
N VAL A 141 -5.89 4.58 -7.79
CA VAL A 141 -5.14 3.67 -8.67
C VAL A 141 -6.06 2.56 -9.19
N MET A 142 -6.88 1.95 -8.33
CA MET A 142 -7.86 0.95 -8.76
C MET A 142 -8.86 1.53 -9.77
N GLU A 143 -9.32 2.77 -9.56
CA GLU A 143 -10.22 3.45 -10.49
C GLU A 143 -9.61 3.60 -11.88
N VAL A 144 -8.38 4.15 -11.99
CA VAL A 144 -7.72 4.29 -13.31
C VAL A 144 -7.39 2.93 -13.94
N ALA A 145 -7.06 1.94 -13.11
CA ALA A 145 -6.78 0.59 -13.58
C ALA A 145 -8.03 -0.03 -14.22
N GLY A 146 -9.20 0.15 -13.60
CA GLY A 146 -10.48 -0.28 -14.16
C GLY A 146 -10.88 0.49 -15.42
N GLU A 147 -10.51 1.76 -15.54
CA GLU A 147 -10.74 2.55 -16.77
C GLU A 147 -9.90 2.06 -17.96
N LEU A 148 -8.76 1.42 -17.70
CA LEU A 148 -7.79 0.99 -18.70
C LEU A 148 -7.70 -0.54 -18.86
N ASP A 149 -8.58 -1.28 -18.18
CA ASP A 149 -8.58 -2.75 -18.11
C ASP A 149 -7.22 -3.34 -17.68
N ILE A 150 -6.52 -2.67 -16.75
CA ILE A 150 -5.25 -3.12 -16.19
C ILE A 150 -5.55 -3.84 -14.86
N PRO A 151 -5.09 -5.10 -14.67
CA PRO A 151 -5.25 -5.79 -13.40
C PRO A 151 -4.44 -5.14 -12.28
N VAL A 152 -4.96 -5.23 -11.06
CA VAL A 152 -4.32 -4.72 -9.84
C VAL A 152 -4.00 -5.89 -8.90
N LEU A 153 -2.77 -5.95 -8.44
CA LEU A 153 -2.28 -6.87 -7.43
C LEU A 153 -1.96 -6.11 -6.14
N VAL A 154 -2.74 -6.32 -5.08
CA VAL A 154 -2.46 -5.76 -3.76
C VAL A 154 -1.66 -6.77 -2.95
N LEU A 155 -0.46 -6.38 -2.53
CA LEU A 155 0.35 -7.11 -1.56
C LEU A 155 -0.11 -6.66 -0.18
N ASP A 156 -0.91 -7.49 0.47
CA ASP A 156 -1.58 -7.10 1.70
C ASP A 156 -0.59 -6.98 2.86
N ARG A 157 -0.87 -6.06 3.78
CA ARG A 157 -0.05 -5.84 4.98
C ARG A 157 -0.94 -5.77 6.23
N PRO A 158 -0.43 -6.23 7.39
CA PRO A 158 -1.16 -6.13 8.66
C PRO A 158 -1.65 -4.72 8.95
N ASN A 159 -2.85 -4.60 9.50
CA ASN A 159 -3.32 -3.34 10.06
C ASN A 159 -2.66 -3.17 11.45
N PRO A 160 -1.82 -2.14 11.65
CA PRO A 160 -1.01 -2.05 12.86
C PRO A 160 -1.83 -1.76 14.12
N ILE A 161 -3.03 -1.21 13.94
CA ILE A 161 -4.00 -0.98 15.00
C ILE A 161 -5.16 -1.96 14.87
N ARG A 162 -4.87 -3.25 14.62
CA ARG A 162 -5.84 -4.35 14.56
C ARG A 162 -6.89 -4.24 13.43
N GLY A 163 -7.22 -5.39 12.86
CA GLY A 163 -8.28 -5.53 11.85
C GLY A 163 -9.69 -5.67 12.42
N ASP A 164 -9.86 -6.01 13.69
CA ASP A 164 -11.17 -6.36 14.26
C ASP A 164 -11.90 -5.19 14.93
N ILE A 165 -11.24 -4.06 15.09
CA ILE A 165 -11.80 -2.88 15.74
C ILE A 165 -12.18 -1.83 14.69
N ILE A 166 -13.43 -1.38 14.74
CA ILE A 166 -13.97 -0.28 13.94
C ILE A 166 -14.41 0.83 14.90
N GLU A 167 -13.85 2.03 14.77
CA GLU A 167 -14.07 3.13 15.72
C GLU A 167 -14.21 4.48 15.02
N GLY A 168 -15.09 5.32 15.58
CA GLY A 168 -15.35 6.68 15.09
C GLY A 168 -16.42 6.76 14.00
N PRO A 169 -16.88 7.99 13.69
CA PRO A 169 -17.97 8.21 12.75
C PRO A 169 -17.56 7.84 11.32
N ILE A 170 -18.49 7.22 10.60
CA ILE A 170 -18.42 7.07 9.15
C ILE A 170 -18.36 8.46 8.51
N LEU A 171 -17.53 8.62 7.47
CA LEU A 171 -17.42 9.88 6.75
C LEU A 171 -18.76 10.24 6.10
N ASN A 172 -19.30 11.42 6.44
CA ASN A 172 -20.30 12.07 5.59
C ASN A 172 -19.58 12.57 4.32
N LEU A 173 -20.02 12.08 3.15
CA LEU A 173 -19.40 12.38 1.86
C LEU A 173 -19.54 13.85 1.45
N GLU A 174 -20.39 14.65 2.11
CA GLU A 174 -20.38 16.12 1.97
C GLU A 174 -19.03 16.74 2.40
N PHE A 175 -18.24 16.04 3.24
CA PHE A 175 -16.90 16.44 3.66
C PHE A 175 -15.79 15.62 2.99
N GLN A 176 -16.09 14.95 1.87
CA GLN A 176 -15.12 14.13 1.15
C GLN A 176 -13.92 14.96 0.71
N SER A 177 -12.73 14.44 0.95
CA SER A 177 -11.45 15.04 0.55
C SER A 177 -10.38 13.96 0.39
N PHE A 178 -9.14 14.34 0.07
CA PHE A 178 -8.06 13.36 -0.10
C PHE A 178 -7.68 12.64 1.22
N VAL A 179 -7.88 13.31 2.37
CA VAL A 179 -7.68 12.74 3.72
C VAL A 179 -8.95 12.05 4.26
N GLY A 180 -9.90 11.75 3.38
CA GLY A 180 -11.16 11.11 3.74
C GLY A 180 -11.98 10.92 2.48
N TYR A 181 -11.70 9.85 1.75
CA TYR A 181 -12.24 9.65 0.41
C TYR A 181 -13.40 8.66 0.36
N TYR A 182 -13.39 7.66 1.23
CA TYR A 182 -14.40 6.60 1.28
C TYR A 182 -15.29 6.74 2.53
N PRO A 183 -16.56 6.28 2.49
CA PRO A 183 -17.46 6.30 3.63
C PRO A 183 -17.10 5.18 4.64
N ILE A 184 -15.95 5.35 5.28
CA ILE A 184 -15.41 4.46 6.32
C ILE A 184 -15.27 5.22 7.65
N SER A 185 -15.23 4.47 8.76
CA SER A 185 -14.93 5.00 10.09
C SER A 185 -13.51 5.54 10.21
N ILE A 186 -13.20 6.27 11.28
CA ILE A 186 -11.84 6.83 11.49
C ILE A 186 -10.82 5.71 11.60
N ARG A 187 -11.06 4.70 12.44
CA ARG A 187 -10.38 3.41 12.41
C ARG A 187 -11.27 2.46 11.64
N TYR A 188 -10.82 2.03 10.45
CA TYR A 188 -11.71 1.41 9.48
C TYR A 188 -11.80 -0.13 9.59
N GLY A 189 -10.90 -0.75 10.35
CA GLY A 189 -10.80 -2.21 10.49
C GLY A 189 -10.35 -2.92 9.21
N GLY A 190 -9.97 -4.19 9.31
CA GLY A 190 -9.39 -4.97 8.22
C GLY A 190 -8.06 -4.43 7.70
N THR A 191 -7.55 -5.04 6.64
CA THR A 191 -6.31 -4.64 5.95
C THR A 191 -6.57 -3.71 4.76
N VAL A 192 -5.51 -3.27 4.08
CA VAL A 192 -5.64 -2.56 2.79
C VAL A 192 -6.23 -3.46 1.71
N GLY A 193 -5.93 -4.76 1.73
CA GLY A 193 -6.54 -5.77 0.86
C GLY A 193 -8.04 -5.93 1.11
N ASP A 194 -8.48 -5.90 2.37
CA ASP A 194 -9.91 -5.90 2.72
C ASP A 194 -10.60 -4.63 2.22
N LEU A 195 -9.95 -3.47 2.38
CA LEU A 195 -10.47 -2.21 1.88
C LEU A 195 -10.57 -2.18 0.36
N ALA A 196 -9.58 -2.70 -0.37
CA ALA A 196 -9.64 -2.85 -1.84
C ALA A 196 -10.87 -3.65 -2.27
N LYS A 197 -11.09 -4.82 -1.64
CA LYS A 197 -12.29 -5.65 -1.90
C LYS A 197 -13.57 -4.91 -1.54
N LYS A 198 -13.57 -4.13 -0.45
CA LYS A 198 -14.73 -3.34 -0.01
C LYS A 198 -15.06 -2.21 -0.99
N ILE A 199 -14.06 -1.52 -1.55
CA ILE A 199 -14.22 -0.49 -2.58
C ILE A 199 -14.99 -1.05 -3.78
N ILE A 200 -14.62 -2.24 -4.25
CA ILE A 200 -15.31 -2.93 -5.35
C ILE A 200 -16.72 -3.35 -4.92
N LYS A 201 -16.85 -4.07 -3.80
CA LYS A 201 -18.13 -4.60 -3.31
C LYS A 201 -19.20 -3.52 -3.10
N GLN A 202 -18.78 -2.33 -2.70
CA GLN A 202 -19.67 -1.20 -2.41
C GLN A 202 -19.85 -0.24 -3.60
N ASN A 203 -19.28 -0.57 -4.78
CA ASN A 203 -19.32 0.28 -5.98
C ASN A 203 -18.84 1.71 -5.73
N TRP A 204 -17.75 1.88 -4.96
CA TRP A 204 -17.18 3.21 -4.66
C TRP A 204 -16.31 3.76 -5.79
N ILE A 205 -16.02 2.96 -6.81
CA ILE A 205 -15.34 3.37 -8.03
C ILE A 205 -16.22 3.02 -9.25
N PRO A 206 -16.23 3.86 -10.30
CA PRO A 206 -17.10 3.68 -11.47
C PRO A 206 -16.71 2.49 -12.35
N LYS A 207 -15.41 2.18 -12.42
CA LYS A 207 -14.86 1.06 -13.18
C LYS A 207 -13.97 0.24 -12.26
N VAL A 208 -14.20 -1.07 -12.25
CA VAL A 208 -13.51 -2.00 -11.36
C VAL A 208 -12.41 -2.73 -12.14
N PRO A 209 -11.16 -2.76 -11.65
CA PRO A 209 -10.13 -3.58 -12.25
C PRO A 209 -10.33 -5.05 -11.87
N ASP A 210 -9.67 -5.95 -12.59
CA ASP A 210 -9.43 -7.30 -12.09
C ASP A 210 -8.48 -7.20 -10.88
N LEU A 211 -9.00 -7.51 -9.69
CA LEU A 211 -8.30 -7.35 -8.42
C LEU A 211 -7.87 -8.71 -7.88
N THR A 212 -6.56 -8.88 -7.72
CA THR A 212 -5.96 -9.94 -6.92
C THR A 212 -5.38 -9.36 -5.64
N VAL A 213 -5.64 -10.02 -4.50
CA VAL A 213 -5.03 -9.67 -3.21
C VAL A 213 -4.23 -10.87 -2.73
N ILE A 214 -2.95 -10.66 -2.41
CA ILE A 214 -2.11 -11.64 -1.72
C ILE A 214 -2.18 -11.32 -0.23
N PRO A 215 -2.94 -12.10 0.58
CA PRO A 215 -3.06 -11.85 2.00
C PRO A 215 -1.73 -12.08 2.71
N SER A 216 -1.51 -11.38 3.83
CA SER A 216 -0.45 -11.75 4.77
C SER A 216 -0.73 -13.13 5.37
N GLU A 217 0.31 -13.91 5.65
CA GLU A 217 0.21 -15.19 6.34
C GLU A 217 0.66 -15.05 7.80
N GLY A 218 0.02 -15.79 8.71
CA GLY A 218 0.35 -15.76 10.15
C GLY A 218 -0.29 -14.61 10.93
N TRP A 219 -0.68 -13.52 10.26
CA TRP A 219 -1.40 -12.42 10.91
C TRP A 219 -2.88 -12.74 11.12
N ASP A 220 -3.40 -12.36 12.30
CA ASP A 220 -4.82 -12.38 12.63
C ASP A 220 -5.29 -10.97 12.98
N HIS A 221 -6.56 -10.67 12.72
CA HIS A 221 -7.17 -9.36 12.90
C HIS A 221 -7.10 -8.80 14.32
N HIS A 222 -6.92 -9.65 15.35
CA HIS A 222 -6.83 -9.20 16.74
C HIS A 222 -5.43 -8.82 17.18
N LEU A 223 -4.41 -9.06 16.35
CA LEU A 223 -3.02 -8.74 16.65
C LEU A 223 -2.72 -7.26 16.44
N TRP A 224 -2.06 -6.65 17.42
CA TRP A 224 -1.35 -5.39 17.27
C TRP A 224 -0.04 -5.60 16.49
N PHE A 225 0.49 -4.53 15.88
CA PHE A 225 1.73 -4.64 15.11
C PHE A 225 2.91 -5.11 15.96
N ASP A 226 3.01 -4.64 17.21
CA ASP A 226 4.08 -4.96 18.15
C ASP A 226 4.01 -6.40 18.70
N GLU A 227 2.88 -7.09 18.49
CA GLU A 227 2.72 -8.53 18.73
C GLU A 227 3.24 -9.39 17.55
N THR A 228 3.68 -8.77 16.46
CA THR A 228 4.27 -9.45 15.28
C THR A 228 5.79 -9.26 15.24
N ASP A 229 6.46 -10.03 14.38
CA ASP A 229 7.92 -9.92 14.12
C ASP A 229 8.30 -9.03 12.94
N LEU A 230 7.34 -8.24 12.41
CA LEU A 230 7.55 -7.23 11.37
C LEU A 230 8.19 -5.93 11.90
#